data_AF-A0A352X9B6-F1
#
_entry.id   AF-A0A352X9B6-F1
#
_cell.length_a   1.000
_cell.length_b   1.000
_cell.length_c   1.000
_cell.angle_alpha   90.00
_cell.angle_beta   90.00
_cell.angle_gamma   90.00
#
_symmetry.space_group_name_H-M   'P 1'
#
loop_
_entity.id
_entity.type
_entity.pdbx_description
1 polymer ?
#
loop_
_entity_poly.entity_id
_entity_poly.type
_entity_poly.pdbx_seq_one_letter_code
_entity_poly.pdbx_strand_id
1 'polypeptide(L)'
;MVHQSFPPPPTHPFKRLRIYDGLMMNARRWSLAHDYFRRRQNVHYQSLNQPGIVCGLGVKLIDAPAEVAAQFRDRRWLEIQPGIAIDVEGNPIVVDEETNRQYRLRTETPLTGTLTIYLVVSYLDPYSPDRQENSEEIREWFRLDEKTSPPNDKEVELCRIKIQPGSVELEHPTDLLFPEVNELDLRYRMQAKARPEAVVRVAQIKESETDEWYESRQNMSDRATKSLSYLMQSVSVLYPVLQGQTQIGQVSLQPPEDLAAYDLLYLTDRQLVELNEEEIYAVYQYQKNGGLILIDAVSNDDLLLKTATEIIFHELETNLQYWQDLSDNHPLITQPFLFAALPIINQAPVQIWNGGGVILVTGYLSAAWGLNEQLYIDRNDIRTAQELGINILHFAWRRRQIAQLIQ
;
A
#
# COMPACT_ATOMS: atom_id res chain seq x y z
N MET A 1 4.10 1.15 5.33
CA MET A 1 2.88 0.34 5.52
C MET A 1 3.07 -0.94 4.74
N VAL A 2 2.92 -2.10 5.38
CA VAL A 2 3.15 -3.43 4.77
C VAL A 2 1.85 -3.89 4.12
N HIS A 3 1.94 -4.34 2.87
CA HIS A 3 0.89 -4.97 2.05
C HIS A 3 -0.56 -4.47 2.24
N GLN A 4 -0.91 -3.36 1.59
CA GLN A 4 -2.32 -2.97 1.43
C GLN A 4 -2.93 -3.72 0.24
N SER A 5 -3.12 -5.03 0.39
CA SER A 5 -3.98 -5.79 -0.51
C SER A 5 -5.37 -5.83 0.09
N PHE A 6 -6.28 -5.04 -0.46
CA PHE A 6 -7.70 -5.17 -0.17
C PHE A 6 -8.27 -6.06 -1.28
N PRO A 7 -8.48 -7.37 -1.08
CA PRO A 7 -9.03 -8.20 -2.14
C PRO A 7 -10.47 -7.78 -2.47
N PRO A 8 -10.92 -7.90 -3.72
CA PRO A 8 -12.34 -7.75 -4.03
C PRO A 8 -13.13 -8.89 -3.35
N PRO A 9 -14.42 -8.67 -3.06
CA PRO A 9 -15.27 -9.73 -2.54
C PRO A 9 -15.38 -10.91 -3.52
N PRO A 10 -15.65 -12.13 -3.03
CA PRO A 10 -15.80 -13.30 -3.89
C PRO A 10 -16.98 -13.14 -4.85
N THR A 11 -16.81 -13.59 -6.09
CA THR A 11 -17.83 -13.49 -7.16
C THR A 11 -18.89 -14.60 -7.12
N HIS A 12 -18.95 -15.38 -6.03
CA HIS A 12 -19.92 -16.46 -5.88
C HIS A 12 -21.35 -15.93 -5.70
N PRO A 13 -22.36 -16.52 -6.37
CA PRO A 13 -23.74 -16.06 -6.25
C PRO A 13 -24.28 -16.31 -4.84
N PHE A 14 -24.99 -15.32 -4.29
CA PHE A 14 -25.64 -15.46 -2.99
C PHE A 14 -26.80 -16.45 -3.04
N LYS A 15 -26.87 -17.33 -2.04
CA LYS A 15 -27.98 -18.28 -1.83
C LYS A 15 -28.79 -17.86 -0.61
N ARG A 16 -30.07 -17.55 -0.81
CA ARG A 16 -31.02 -17.19 0.26
C ARG A 16 -31.91 -18.38 0.63
N LEU A 17 -32.36 -18.42 1.89
CA LEU A 17 -33.40 -19.35 2.31
C LEU A 17 -34.69 -19.05 1.53
N ARG A 18 -35.27 -20.08 0.91
CA ARG A 18 -36.58 -19.97 0.25
C ARG A 18 -37.67 -20.10 1.31
N ILE A 19 -38.51 -19.07 1.43
CA ILE A 19 -39.66 -19.05 2.34
C ILE A 19 -40.92 -19.46 1.57
N TYR A 20 -41.71 -20.36 2.14
CA TYR A 20 -42.98 -20.84 1.58
C TYR A 20 -43.88 -21.36 2.70
N ASP A 21 -45.19 -21.45 2.46
CA ASP A 21 -46.16 -21.89 3.46
C ASP A 21 -45.90 -23.34 3.91
N GLY A 22 -45.98 -23.56 5.22
CA GLY A 22 -45.65 -24.85 5.82
C GLY A 22 -44.14 -25.10 6.01
N LEU A 23 -43.27 -24.13 5.72
CA LEU A 23 -41.85 -24.22 6.05
C LEU A 23 -41.66 -24.21 7.58
N MET A 24 -41.26 -25.35 8.15
CA MET A 24 -40.89 -25.44 9.56
C MET A 24 -39.61 -24.64 9.85
N MET A 25 -39.66 -23.63 10.72
CA MET A 25 -38.46 -22.91 11.15
C MET A 25 -37.70 -23.69 12.22
N ASN A 26 -36.37 -23.78 12.09
CA ASN A 26 -35.47 -24.38 13.05
C ASN A 26 -34.15 -23.59 13.12
N ALA A 27 -33.31 -23.90 14.11
CA ALA A 27 -32.05 -23.19 14.34
C ALA A 27 -31.15 -23.12 13.10
N ARG A 28 -31.03 -24.22 12.35
CA ARG A 28 -30.23 -24.27 11.11
C ARG A 28 -30.77 -23.32 10.03
N ARG A 29 -32.09 -23.26 9.84
CA ARG A 29 -32.73 -22.36 8.85
C ARG A 29 -32.62 -20.89 9.28
N TRP A 30 -32.72 -20.62 10.58
CA TRP A 30 -32.47 -19.29 11.13
C TRP A 30 -31.02 -18.84 10.96
N SER A 31 -30.04 -19.69 11.30
CA SER A 31 -28.62 -19.41 11.05
C SER A 31 -28.36 -19.15 9.56
N LEU A 32 -28.89 -19.99 8.66
CA LEU A 32 -28.74 -19.78 7.21
C LEU A 32 -29.29 -18.42 6.74
N ALA A 33 -30.41 -17.96 7.30
CA ALA A 33 -30.97 -16.65 6.97
C ALA A 33 -30.07 -15.50 7.48
N HIS A 34 -29.58 -15.57 8.71
CA HIS A 34 -28.67 -14.57 9.28
C HIS A 34 -27.32 -14.53 8.56
N ASP A 35 -26.73 -15.68 8.25
CA ASP A 35 -25.49 -15.79 7.49
C ASP A 35 -25.61 -15.19 6.09
N TYR A 36 -26.80 -15.27 5.47
CA TYR A 36 -27.06 -14.59 4.19
C TYR A 36 -27.00 -13.07 4.34
N PHE A 37 -27.63 -12.50 5.37
CA PHE A 37 -27.61 -11.05 5.61
C PHE A 37 -26.21 -10.56 5.99
N ARG A 38 -25.51 -11.26 6.90
CA ARG A 38 -24.12 -10.97 7.27
C ARG A 38 -23.23 -10.96 6.04
N ARG A 39 -23.25 -12.01 5.21
CA ARG A 39 -22.46 -12.06 3.97
C ARG A 39 -22.79 -10.92 3.00
N ARG A 40 -24.06 -10.53 2.85
CA ARG A 40 -24.42 -9.38 2.01
C ARG A 40 -23.87 -8.06 2.55
N GLN A 41 -23.91 -7.87 3.87
CA GLN A 41 -23.36 -6.68 4.53
C GLN A 41 -21.83 -6.63 4.36
N ASN A 42 -21.15 -7.75 4.63
CA ASN A 42 -19.71 -7.87 4.46
C ASN A 42 -19.29 -7.57 3.02
N VAL A 43 -19.96 -8.15 2.02
CA VAL A 43 -19.67 -7.88 0.61
C VAL A 43 -19.91 -6.41 0.26
N HIS A 44 -20.98 -5.79 0.76
CA HIS A 44 -21.22 -4.36 0.55
C HIS A 44 -20.08 -3.52 1.12
N TYR A 45 -19.64 -3.82 2.34
CA TYR A 45 -18.53 -3.12 2.97
C TYR A 45 -17.23 -3.31 2.18
N GLN A 46 -16.84 -4.55 1.88
CA GLN A 46 -15.64 -4.89 1.13
C GLN A 46 -15.59 -4.24 -0.26
N SER A 47 -16.76 -4.03 -0.88
CA SER A 47 -16.85 -3.39 -2.19
C SER A 47 -16.53 -1.89 -2.15
N LEU A 48 -16.78 -1.22 -1.03
CA LEU A 48 -16.81 0.24 -0.97
C LEU A 48 -15.84 0.86 0.05
N ASN A 49 -15.37 0.09 1.03
CA ASN A 49 -14.60 0.59 2.17
C ASN A 49 -13.33 -0.21 2.40
N GLN A 50 -12.34 0.45 2.99
CA GLN A 50 -11.14 -0.16 3.55
C GLN A 50 -11.39 -0.57 5.01
N PRO A 51 -10.74 -1.64 5.49
CA PRO A 51 -10.70 -1.95 6.91
C PRO A 51 -9.97 -0.86 7.70
N GLY A 52 -10.22 -0.82 9.00
CA GLY A 52 -9.57 0.11 9.91
C GLY A 52 -10.45 0.56 11.05
N ILE A 53 -9.95 1.52 11.80
CA ILE A 53 -10.61 2.14 12.94
C ILE A 53 -11.66 3.12 12.43
N VAL A 54 -12.90 2.97 12.91
CA VAL A 54 -14.01 3.88 12.63
C VAL A 54 -13.99 5.04 13.63
N CYS A 55 -13.83 4.71 14.92
CA CYS A 55 -13.73 5.69 16.00
C CYS A 55 -13.09 5.07 17.25
N GLY A 56 -12.56 5.91 18.14
CA GLY A 56 -12.06 5.47 19.45
C GLY A 56 -10.79 4.61 19.34
N LEU A 57 -10.71 3.54 20.13
CA LEU A 57 -9.60 2.57 20.15
C LEU A 57 -8.22 3.19 20.37
N GLY A 58 -8.16 4.23 21.21
CA GLY A 58 -6.89 4.80 21.69
C GLY A 58 -6.18 3.83 22.63
N VAL A 59 -4.87 4.01 22.81
CA VAL A 59 -4.07 3.21 23.75
C VAL A 59 -3.48 4.17 24.79
N LYS A 60 -3.65 3.83 26.07
CA LYS A 60 -3.15 4.62 27.20
C LYS A 60 -2.24 3.78 28.07
N LEU A 61 -1.20 4.39 28.62
CA LEU A 61 -0.43 3.80 29.70
C LEU A 61 -1.23 3.87 31.00
N ILE A 62 -1.20 2.77 31.75
CA ILE A 62 -1.80 2.69 33.08
C ILE A 62 -0.82 2.05 34.05
N ASP A 63 -1.02 2.28 35.34
CA ASP A 63 -0.35 1.50 36.36
C ASP A 63 -0.87 0.06 36.35
N ALA A 64 -0.03 -0.86 36.83
CA ALA A 64 -0.42 -2.24 37.02
C ALA A 64 -1.62 -2.35 37.97
N PRO A 65 -2.68 -3.10 37.63
CA PRO A 65 -3.86 -3.22 38.49
C PRO A 65 -3.49 -3.74 39.87
N ALA A 66 -4.13 -3.24 40.93
CA ALA A 66 -3.72 -3.53 42.30
C ALA A 66 -3.70 -5.04 42.64
N GLU A 67 -4.56 -5.81 41.96
CA GLU A 67 -4.77 -7.25 42.13
C GLU A 67 -3.65 -8.12 41.53
N VAL A 68 -2.79 -7.57 40.66
CA VAL A 68 -1.75 -8.37 40.01
C VAL A 68 -0.51 -8.54 40.88
N ALA A 69 0.12 -9.72 40.77
CA ALA A 69 1.33 -10.05 41.51
C ALA A 69 2.46 -9.02 41.26
N ALA A 70 3.28 -8.77 42.28
CA ALA A 70 4.34 -7.75 42.23
C ALA A 70 5.29 -7.89 41.03
N GLN A 71 5.57 -9.13 40.60
CA GLN A 71 6.41 -9.43 39.43
C GLN A 71 5.83 -8.89 38.10
N PHE A 72 4.54 -8.59 38.05
CA PHE A 72 3.86 -8.03 36.89
C PHE A 72 3.67 -6.51 37.01
N ARG A 73 4.24 -5.86 38.02
CA ARG A 73 4.20 -4.39 38.19
C ARG A 73 5.42 -3.74 37.55
N ASP A 74 5.62 -4.02 36.27
CA ASP A 74 6.83 -3.70 35.50
C ASP A 74 6.66 -2.52 34.54
N ARG A 75 5.64 -1.67 34.74
CA ARG A 75 5.33 -0.51 33.88
C ARG A 75 5.10 -0.87 32.40
N ARG A 76 4.55 -2.05 32.15
CA ARG A 76 4.19 -2.55 30.82
C ARG A 76 2.68 -2.70 30.60
N TRP A 77 1.89 -1.95 31.37
CA TRP A 77 0.43 -2.03 31.34
C TRP A 77 -0.18 -0.92 30.48
N LEU A 78 -1.17 -1.33 29.71
CA LEU A 78 -1.89 -0.52 28.75
C LEU A 78 -3.39 -0.67 28.99
N GLU A 79 -4.15 0.38 28.68
CA GLU A 79 -5.59 0.31 28.54
C GLU A 79 -5.98 0.72 27.11
N ILE A 80 -6.81 -0.10 26.47
CA ILE A 80 -7.41 0.20 25.18
C ILE A 80 -8.71 0.97 25.44
N GLN A 81 -8.86 2.16 24.87
CA GLN A 81 -10.10 2.94 24.99
C GLN A 81 -11.24 2.32 24.17
N PRO A 82 -12.51 2.53 24.56
CA PRO A 82 -13.64 2.06 23.78
C PRO A 82 -13.61 2.59 22.33
N GLY A 83 -14.20 1.83 21.42
CA GLY A 83 -14.27 2.23 20.01
C GLY A 83 -14.65 1.08 19.10
N ILE A 84 -14.64 1.39 17.80
CA ILE A 84 -15.10 0.49 16.75
C ILE A 84 -14.04 0.43 15.65
N ALA A 85 -13.74 -0.78 15.20
CA ALA A 85 -12.99 -1.04 13.97
C ALA A 85 -13.74 -2.04 13.08
N ILE A 86 -13.29 -2.18 11.84
CA ILE A 86 -13.80 -3.17 10.89
C ILE A 86 -12.61 -3.86 10.22
N ASP A 87 -12.60 -5.18 10.19
CA ASP A 87 -11.54 -5.98 9.55
C ASP A 87 -11.71 -6.09 8.01
N VAL A 88 -10.77 -6.75 7.31
CA VAL A 88 -10.86 -6.91 5.84
C VAL A 88 -12.09 -7.70 5.39
N GLU A 89 -12.63 -8.54 6.27
CA GLU A 89 -13.80 -9.37 5.99
C GLU A 89 -15.11 -8.60 6.18
N GLY A 90 -15.04 -7.36 6.67
CA GLY A 90 -16.20 -6.52 6.97
C GLY A 90 -16.82 -6.82 8.34
N ASN A 91 -16.13 -7.55 9.21
CA ASN A 91 -16.61 -7.85 10.55
C ASN A 91 -16.37 -6.65 11.48
N PRO A 92 -17.42 -6.14 12.16
CA PRO A 92 -17.25 -5.11 13.18
C PRO A 92 -16.51 -5.66 14.40
N ILE A 93 -15.56 -4.88 14.91
CA ILE A 93 -14.84 -5.12 16.16
C ILE A 93 -15.24 -4.01 17.12
N VAL A 94 -16.05 -4.35 18.12
CA VAL A 94 -16.54 -3.39 19.11
C VAL A 94 -15.83 -3.62 20.44
N VAL A 95 -15.10 -2.62 20.90
CA VAL A 95 -14.50 -2.59 22.23
C VAL A 95 -15.34 -1.62 23.07
N ASP A 96 -16.11 -2.14 24.01
CA ASP A 96 -16.97 -1.35 24.89
C ASP A 96 -16.42 -1.26 26.33
N GLU A 97 -17.05 -0.40 27.13
CA GLU A 97 -16.64 -0.10 28.50
C GLU A 97 -16.80 -1.26 29.48
N GLU A 98 -17.66 -2.24 29.19
CA GLU A 98 -17.98 -3.35 30.10
C GLU A 98 -16.94 -4.47 30.04
N THR A 99 -16.11 -4.50 28.98
CA THR A 99 -15.05 -5.49 28.82
C THR A 99 -13.78 -5.11 29.57
N ASN A 100 -13.00 -6.12 29.97
CA ASN A 100 -11.66 -5.86 30.48
C ASN A 100 -10.75 -5.38 29.33
N ARG A 101 -10.41 -4.09 29.35
CA ARG A 101 -9.58 -3.41 28.35
C ARG A 101 -8.12 -3.22 28.78
N GLN A 102 -7.74 -3.78 29.93
CA GLN A 102 -6.38 -3.69 30.46
C GLN A 102 -5.52 -4.82 29.88
N TYR A 103 -4.34 -4.46 29.39
CA TYR A 103 -3.43 -5.38 28.70
C TYR A 103 -2.00 -5.16 29.18
N ARG A 104 -1.32 -6.23 29.60
CA ARG A 104 0.10 -6.20 29.92
C ARG A 104 0.90 -6.75 28.76
N LEU A 105 1.89 -6.00 28.28
CA LEU A 105 2.82 -6.53 27.28
C LEU A 105 3.66 -7.67 27.86
N ARG A 106 3.75 -8.78 27.13
CA ARG A 106 4.41 -10.02 27.59
C ARG A 106 5.72 -10.29 26.86
N THR A 107 5.90 -9.68 25.68
CA THR A 107 7.00 -9.94 24.77
C THR A 107 8.33 -9.69 25.46
N GLU A 108 9.24 -10.65 25.36
CA GLU A 108 10.57 -10.54 25.95
C GLU A 108 11.44 -9.56 25.15
N THR A 109 12.43 -8.96 25.81
CA THR A 109 13.37 -8.08 25.14
C THR A 109 14.27 -8.85 24.18
N PRO A 110 14.58 -8.27 23.01
CA PRO A 110 15.56 -8.89 22.13
C PRO A 110 16.93 -8.95 22.81
N LEU A 111 17.74 -9.95 22.46
CA LEU A 111 19.12 -10.06 22.94
C LEU A 111 20.03 -8.98 22.32
N THR A 112 19.74 -8.59 21.07
CA THR A 112 20.47 -7.57 20.32
C THR A 112 19.51 -6.78 19.41
N GLY A 113 19.89 -5.56 19.03
CA GLY A 113 19.13 -4.75 18.08
C GLY A 113 17.85 -4.16 18.65
N THR A 114 16.83 -3.98 17.81
CA THR A 114 15.51 -3.50 18.25
C THR A 114 14.43 -4.43 17.74
N LEU A 115 13.34 -4.56 18.50
CA LEU A 115 12.18 -5.37 18.16
C LEU A 115 10.95 -4.47 18.15
N THR A 116 10.12 -4.55 17.11
CA THR A 116 8.83 -3.84 17.06
C THR A 116 7.72 -4.78 17.50
N ILE A 117 7.00 -4.38 18.54
CA ILE A 117 5.77 -5.03 19.00
C ILE A 117 4.59 -4.30 18.36
N TYR A 118 3.64 -5.05 17.83
CA TYR A 118 2.37 -4.58 17.30
C TYR A 118 1.26 -4.99 18.27
N LEU A 119 0.51 -4.02 18.79
CA LEU A 119 -0.72 -4.28 19.53
C LEU A 119 -1.88 -4.28 18.54
N VAL A 120 -2.63 -5.37 18.50
CA VAL A 120 -3.72 -5.56 17.53
C VAL A 120 -5.03 -5.93 18.21
N VAL A 121 -6.14 -5.61 17.54
CA VAL A 121 -7.47 -6.10 17.88
C VAL A 121 -8.05 -6.89 16.71
N SER A 122 -8.75 -7.99 16.99
CA SER A 122 -9.43 -8.81 15.97
C SER A 122 -10.82 -9.26 16.42
N TYR A 123 -11.68 -9.54 15.45
CA TYR A 123 -13.02 -10.09 15.66
C TYR A 123 -12.94 -11.56 16.11
N LEU A 124 -13.75 -11.94 17.11
CA LEU A 124 -13.94 -13.33 17.53
C LEU A 124 -15.38 -13.75 17.28
N ASP A 125 -15.55 -14.77 16.42
CA ASP A 125 -16.86 -15.36 16.21
C ASP A 125 -17.34 -16.07 17.49
N PRO A 126 -18.53 -15.73 17.99
CA PRO A 126 -19.04 -16.28 19.24
C PRO A 126 -19.38 -17.76 19.19
N TYR A 127 -19.45 -18.38 18.00
CA TYR A 127 -19.65 -19.84 17.87
C TYR A 127 -18.38 -20.67 18.18
N SER A 128 -17.36 -20.05 18.78
CA SER A 128 -16.18 -20.76 19.28
C SER A 128 -16.59 -21.75 20.39
N PRO A 129 -16.21 -23.04 20.28
CA PRO A 129 -16.75 -24.12 21.12
C PRO A 129 -16.46 -23.99 22.63
N ASP A 130 -15.55 -23.09 23.02
CA ASP A 130 -15.10 -22.91 24.40
C ASP A 130 -16.02 -21.99 25.24
N ARG A 131 -17.08 -21.40 24.66
CA ARG A 131 -18.01 -20.51 25.37
C ARG A 131 -19.46 -21.00 25.28
N GLN A 132 -19.82 -21.92 26.17
CA GLN A 132 -21.22 -22.23 26.46
C GLN A 132 -21.81 -21.14 27.38
N GLU A 133 -22.31 -20.06 26.80
CA GLU A 133 -23.19 -19.14 27.53
C GLU A 133 -24.63 -19.67 27.44
N ASN A 134 -25.28 -19.89 28.59
CA ASN A 134 -26.71 -20.27 28.69
C ASN A 134 -27.66 -19.08 28.44
N SER A 135 -27.22 -18.08 27.67
CA SER A 135 -27.97 -16.87 27.36
C SER A 135 -28.75 -17.04 26.06
N GLU A 136 -29.95 -16.47 25.98
CA GLU A 136 -30.70 -16.35 24.72
C GLU A 136 -30.04 -15.34 23.77
N GLU A 137 -29.21 -14.45 24.31
CA GLU A 137 -28.41 -13.46 23.58
C GLU A 137 -26.96 -13.91 23.47
N ILE A 138 -26.42 -13.89 22.25
CA ILE A 138 -25.02 -14.19 21.97
C ILE A 138 -24.29 -12.87 21.69
N ARG A 139 -23.31 -12.53 22.53
CA ARG A 139 -22.46 -11.35 22.35
C ARG A 139 -21.29 -11.68 21.41
N GLU A 140 -21.08 -10.85 20.39
CA GLU A 140 -19.86 -10.89 19.57
C GLU A 140 -18.68 -10.34 20.39
N TRP A 141 -17.50 -10.95 20.24
CA TRP A 141 -16.33 -10.63 21.05
C TRP A 141 -15.18 -10.14 20.19
N PHE A 142 -14.19 -9.54 20.87
CA PHE A 142 -12.92 -9.18 20.28
C PHE A 142 -11.77 -9.87 21.03
N ARG A 143 -10.62 -9.94 20.37
CA ARG A 143 -9.36 -10.36 20.97
C ARG A 143 -8.35 -9.22 20.88
N LEU A 144 -7.65 -8.98 21.99
CA LEU A 144 -6.43 -8.18 22.02
C LEU A 144 -5.24 -9.12 21.98
N ASP A 145 -4.27 -8.82 21.12
CA ASP A 145 -3.03 -9.59 21.03
C ASP A 145 -1.83 -8.70 20.76
N GLU A 146 -0.65 -9.18 21.13
CA GLU A 146 0.62 -8.56 20.77
C GLU A 146 1.38 -9.46 19.79
N LYS A 147 2.06 -8.86 18.83
CA LYS A 147 2.78 -9.58 17.78
C LYS A 147 4.14 -8.96 17.53
N THR A 148 5.09 -9.76 17.11
CA THR A 148 6.41 -9.30 16.64
C THR A 148 6.51 -9.24 15.12
N SER A 149 5.50 -9.76 14.43
CA SER A 149 5.28 -9.59 12.99
C SER A 149 4.13 -8.58 12.74
N PRO A 150 4.12 -7.91 11.57
CA PRO A 150 3.02 -7.03 11.20
C PRO A 150 1.64 -7.71 11.28
N PRO A 151 0.56 -6.94 11.50
CA PRO A 151 -0.81 -7.46 11.52
C PRO A 151 -1.18 -8.17 10.21
N ASN A 152 -2.01 -9.22 10.31
CA ASN A 152 -2.63 -9.85 9.14
C ASN A 152 -3.95 -9.15 8.76
N ASP A 153 -4.59 -9.61 7.69
CA ASP A 153 -5.78 -8.94 7.15
C ASP A 153 -7.00 -8.93 8.09
N LYS A 154 -7.05 -9.80 9.10
CA LYS A 154 -8.14 -9.88 10.10
C LYS A 154 -7.85 -9.09 11.38
N GLU A 155 -6.71 -8.44 11.44
CA GLU A 155 -6.23 -7.72 12.62
C GLU A 155 -6.15 -6.23 12.31
N VAL A 156 -6.62 -5.42 13.26
CA VAL A 156 -6.52 -3.97 13.19
C VAL A 156 -5.47 -3.50 14.18
N GLU A 157 -4.46 -2.80 13.66
CA GLU A 157 -3.37 -2.25 14.45
C GLU A 157 -3.83 -1.09 15.33
N LEU A 158 -3.54 -1.18 16.64
CA LEU A 158 -3.84 -0.14 17.61
C LEU A 158 -2.63 0.76 17.88
N CYS A 159 -1.45 0.17 18.03
CA CYS A 159 -0.19 0.89 18.19
C CYS A 159 1.00 -0.03 17.90
N ARG A 160 2.19 0.58 17.75
CA ARG A 160 3.48 -0.12 17.75
C ARG A 160 4.34 0.37 18.89
N ILE A 161 5.26 -0.48 19.34
CA ILE A 161 6.22 -0.13 20.38
C ILE A 161 7.55 -0.73 19.96
N LYS A 162 8.58 0.11 19.85
CA LYS A 162 9.94 -0.36 19.61
C LYS A 162 10.61 -0.63 20.94
N ILE A 163 11.15 -1.82 21.15
CA ILE A 163 11.89 -2.18 22.36
C ILE A 163 13.32 -2.59 22.01
N GLN A 164 14.21 -2.50 23.00
CA GLN A 164 15.64 -2.83 22.88
C GLN A 164 16.08 -3.75 24.03
N PRO A 165 17.29 -4.33 24.00
CA PRO A 165 17.81 -5.13 25.10
C PRO A 165 17.84 -4.33 26.41
N GLY A 166 17.43 -4.95 27.52
CA GLY A 166 17.44 -4.34 28.85
C GLY A 166 16.07 -4.32 29.53
N SER A 167 15.85 -3.35 30.41
CA SER A 167 14.53 -3.16 31.04
C SER A 167 13.59 -2.43 30.08
N VAL A 168 12.35 -2.89 29.98
CA VAL A 168 11.29 -2.22 29.21
C VAL A 168 10.35 -1.55 30.19
N GLU A 169 10.45 -0.23 30.27
CA GLU A 169 9.49 0.62 30.96
C GLU A 169 8.81 1.48 29.90
N LEU A 170 7.50 1.37 29.76
CA LEU A 170 6.78 2.10 28.73
C LEU A 170 6.55 3.55 29.17
N GLU A 171 6.74 4.47 28.23
CA GLU A 171 6.60 5.91 28.48
C GLU A 171 5.73 6.60 27.42
N HIS A 172 5.22 7.78 27.79
CA HIS A 172 4.51 8.61 26.85
C HIS A 172 5.50 9.24 25.87
N PRO A 173 5.20 9.25 24.56
CA PRO A 173 6.08 9.88 23.59
C PRO A 173 6.31 11.35 23.89
N THR A 174 7.58 11.75 23.95
CA THR A 174 7.95 13.17 24.09
C THR A 174 7.53 13.96 22.84
N ASP A 175 7.71 13.37 21.66
CA ASP A 175 7.18 13.86 20.39
C ASP A 175 6.22 12.82 19.80
N LEU A 176 4.93 13.20 19.69
CA LEU A 176 3.87 12.32 19.17
C LEU A 176 4.12 11.87 17.72
N LEU A 177 4.86 12.65 16.94
CA LEU A 177 5.16 12.35 15.54
C LEU A 177 6.50 11.63 15.37
N PHE A 178 7.33 11.54 16.40
CA PHE A 178 8.59 10.81 16.41
C PHE A 178 8.80 10.01 17.70
N PRO A 179 7.96 8.97 17.96
CA PRO A 179 8.13 8.12 19.14
C PRO A 179 9.44 7.34 19.11
N GLU A 180 10.12 7.33 20.24
CA GLU A 180 11.39 6.64 20.47
C GLU A 180 11.19 5.23 21.04
N VAL A 181 12.29 4.58 21.43
CA VAL A 181 12.27 3.26 22.07
C VAL A 181 11.49 3.32 23.39
N ASN A 182 10.68 2.29 23.63
CA ASN A 182 9.74 2.14 24.75
C ASN A 182 8.61 3.17 24.80
N GLU A 183 8.43 3.99 23.76
CA GLU A 183 7.30 4.91 23.66
C GLU A 183 6.18 4.32 22.78
N LEU A 184 4.94 4.75 23.04
CA LEU A 184 3.78 4.36 22.23
C LEU A 184 3.79 5.06 20.87
N ASP A 185 3.75 4.28 19.78
CA ASP A 185 3.61 4.79 18.42
C ASP A 185 2.20 4.55 17.86
N LEU A 186 1.43 5.63 17.73
CA LEU A 186 0.05 5.62 17.24
C LEU A 186 -0.08 6.03 15.76
N ARG A 187 1.03 6.36 15.08
CA ARG A 187 1.00 6.97 13.74
C ARG A 187 0.52 6.02 12.63
N TYR A 188 0.61 4.72 12.86
CA TYR A 188 0.32 3.68 11.87
C TYR A 188 -1.12 3.15 11.92
N ARG A 189 -1.96 3.72 12.80
CA ARG A 189 -3.38 3.38 12.93
C ARG A 189 -4.13 3.70 11.64
N MET A 190 -4.57 2.66 10.95
CA MET A 190 -5.36 2.82 9.73
C MET A 190 -6.81 3.19 10.07
N GLN A 191 -7.28 4.32 9.55
CA GLN A 191 -8.69 4.70 9.65
C GLN A 191 -9.50 4.03 8.54
N ALA A 192 -10.71 3.60 8.88
CA ALA A 192 -11.67 3.15 7.90
C ALA A 192 -12.01 4.32 6.96
N LYS A 193 -11.96 4.06 5.65
CA LYS A 193 -12.22 5.08 4.61
C LYS A 193 -12.79 4.43 3.35
N ALA A 194 -13.22 5.27 2.40
CA ALA A 194 -13.63 4.79 1.09
C ALA A 194 -12.50 4.01 0.41
N ARG A 195 -12.87 2.92 -0.25
CA ARG A 195 -11.94 2.08 -1.01
C ARG A 195 -11.58 2.78 -2.32
N PRO A 196 -10.29 2.89 -2.68
CA PRO A 196 -9.89 3.38 -3.98
C PRO A 196 -10.35 2.40 -5.06
N GLU A 197 -10.57 2.89 -6.27
CA GLU A 197 -10.86 2.05 -7.42
C GLU A 197 -9.69 1.11 -7.73
N ALA A 198 -8.46 1.55 -7.45
CA ALA A 198 -7.27 0.74 -7.65
C ALA A 198 -6.09 1.12 -6.77
N VAL A 199 -5.21 0.14 -6.59
CA VAL A 199 -3.89 0.31 -5.99
C VAL A 199 -2.85 0.10 -7.08
N VAL A 200 -2.10 1.15 -7.41
CA VAL A 200 -1.05 1.09 -8.43
C VAL A 200 0.25 0.60 -7.81
N ARG A 201 0.94 -0.28 -8.54
CA ARG A 201 2.22 -0.88 -8.14
C ARG A 201 3.29 -0.55 -9.17
N VAL A 202 4.41 -0.05 -8.67
CA VAL A 202 5.59 0.31 -9.46
C VAL A 202 6.74 -0.63 -9.10
N ALA A 203 7.45 -1.11 -10.11
CA ALA A 203 8.69 -1.87 -9.94
C ALA A 203 9.88 -1.16 -10.60
N GLN A 204 11.06 -1.48 -10.10
CA GLN A 204 12.36 -1.19 -10.71
C GLN A 204 13.17 -2.48 -10.83
N ILE A 205 14.11 -2.53 -11.76
CA ILE A 205 15.01 -3.67 -11.90
C ILE A 205 15.99 -3.69 -10.72
N LYS A 206 16.17 -4.87 -10.12
CA LYS A 206 17.17 -5.09 -9.08
C LYS A 206 18.57 -4.95 -9.68
N GLU A 207 19.38 -4.03 -9.16
CA GLU A 207 20.77 -3.88 -9.59
C GLU A 207 21.63 -5.05 -9.08
N SER A 208 22.56 -5.52 -9.93
CA SER A 208 23.51 -6.57 -9.55
C SER A 208 24.62 -6.01 -8.64
N GLU A 209 24.90 -6.70 -7.53
CA GLU A 209 25.92 -6.31 -6.54
C GLU A 209 27.37 -6.46 -7.03
N THR A 210 27.58 -6.96 -8.25
CA THR A 210 28.91 -7.38 -8.76
C THR A 210 29.64 -6.35 -9.62
N ASP A 211 29.12 -5.14 -9.79
CA ASP A 211 29.67 -4.14 -10.72
C ASP A 211 30.67 -3.16 -10.07
N GLU A 212 31.79 -2.86 -10.74
CA GLU A 212 32.81 -1.89 -10.27
C GLU A 212 32.28 -0.45 -10.07
N TRP A 213 31.11 -0.14 -10.63
CA TRP A 213 30.43 1.16 -10.50
C TRP A 213 29.25 1.15 -9.53
N TYR A 214 29.11 0.07 -8.75
CA TYR A 214 27.97 -0.21 -7.87
C TYR A 214 27.59 0.97 -6.96
N GLU A 215 28.55 1.61 -6.29
CA GLU A 215 28.25 2.71 -5.36
C GLU A 215 27.59 3.92 -6.04
N SER A 216 28.01 4.24 -7.28
CA SER A 216 27.43 5.37 -8.03
C SER A 216 26.02 5.05 -8.57
N ARG A 217 25.78 3.79 -8.97
CA ARG A 217 24.47 3.33 -9.47
C ARG A 217 23.46 3.21 -8.34
N GLN A 218 23.89 2.62 -7.22
CA GLN A 218 23.07 2.47 -6.03
C GLN A 218 22.56 3.83 -5.53
N ASN A 219 23.39 4.87 -5.52
CA ASN A 219 22.96 6.21 -5.11
C ASN A 219 21.87 6.81 -6.02
N MET A 220 21.95 6.60 -7.34
CA MET A 220 20.93 7.08 -8.28
C MET A 220 19.64 6.26 -8.18
N SER A 221 19.77 4.94 -8.10
CA SER A 221 18.64 4.03 -7.93
C SER A 221 17.90 4.26 -6.61
N ASP A 222 18.63 4.48 -5.52
CA ASP A 222 18.07 4.84 -4.22
C ASP A 222 17.34 6.18 -4.27
N ARG A 223 17.88 7.17 -4.99
CA ARG A 223 17.22 8.46 -5.18
C ARG A 223 15.92 8.33 -5.98
N ALA A 224 15.94 7.57 -7.07
CA ALA A 224 14.75 7.30 -7.88
C ALA A 224 13.70 6.54 -7.05
N THR A 225 14.11 5.51 -6.31
CA THR A 225 13.26 4.73 -5.40
C THR A 225 12.58 5.63 -4.36
N LYS A 226 13.35 6.51 -3.70
CA LYS A 226 12.82 7.47 -2.73
C LYS A 226 11.84 8.44 -3.38
N SER A 227 12.18 8.99 -4.55
CA SER A 227 11.34 9.96 -5.26
C SER A 227 10.02 9.34 -5.73
N LEU A 228 10.07 8.10 -6.25
CA LEU A 228 8.88 7.31 -6.54
C LEU A 228 8.06 7.05 -5.28
N SER A 229 8.68 6.68 -4.15
CA SER A 229 7.95 6.48 -2.89
C SER A 229 7.21 7.74 -2.44
N TYR A 230 7.82 8.93 -2.59
CA TYR A 230 7.14 10.21 -2.34
C TYR A 230 5.98 10.47 -3.31
N LEU A 231 6.15 10.18 -4.60
CA LEU A 231 5.04 10.21 -5.56
C LEU A 231 3.90 9.31 -5.08
N MET A 232 4.20 8.05 -4.73
CA MET A 232 3.20 7.06 -4.28
C MET A 232 2.45 7.50 -3.03
N GLN A 233 3.12 8.19 -2.09
CA GLN A 233 2.48 8.79 -0.91
C GLN A 233 1.51 9.93 -1.31
N SER A 234 1.88 10.75 -2.30
CA SER A 234 1.07 11.88 -2.76
C SER A 234 -0.21 11.44 -3.50
N VAL A 235 -0.23 10.27 -4.15
CA VAL A 235 -1.34 9.80 -4.99
C VAL A 235 -2.67 9.88 -4.26
N SER A 236 -2.78 9.25 -3.08
CA SER A 236 -4.06 9.17 -2.36
C SER A 236 -4.53 10.52 -1.78
N VAL A 237 -3.63 11.50 -1.67
CA VAL A 237 -3.94 12.85 -1.20
C VAL A 237 -4.44 13.72 -2.35
N LEU A 238 -3.79 13.64 -3.51
CA LEU A 238 -4.10 14.47 -4.68
C LEU A 238 -5.23 13.87 -5.53
N TYR A 239 -5.33 12.54 -5.59
CA TYR A 239 -6.36 11.81 -6.34
C TYR A 239 -6.83 10.56 -5.55
N PRO A 240 -7.74 10.72 -4.57
CA PRO A 240 -8.15 9.65 -3.63
C PRO A 240 -8.78 8.41 -4.27
N VAL A 241 -9.22 8.51 -5.52
CA VAL A 241 -9.75 7.37 -6.31
C VAL A 241 -8.66 6.33 -6.57
N LEU A 242 -7.39 6.76 -6.61
CA LEU A 242 -6.22 5.92 -6.80
C LEU A 242 -5.37 5.87 -5.54
N GLN A 243 -4.73 4.75 -5.29
CA GLN A 243 -3.78 4.61 -4.19
C GLN A 243 -2.44 4.10 -4.71
N GLY A 244 -1.34 4.71 -4.28
CA GLY A 244 0.00 4.21 -4.55
C GLY A 244 0.46 3.24 -3.46
N GLN A 245 0.97 2.07 -3.84
CA GLN A 245 1.80 1.26 -2.94
C GLN A 245 3.15 1.96 -2.71
N THR A 246 3.41 2.39 -1.47
CA THR A 246 4.58 3.22 -1.13
C THR A 246 5.92 2.47 -1.25
N GLN A 247 5.90 1.14 -1.15
CA GLN A 247 7.08 0.30 -1.35
C GLN A 247 7.19 -0.01 -2.84
N ILE A 248 8.25 0.50 -3.46
CA ILE A 248 8.59 0.21 -4.85
C ILE A 248 9.14 -1.22 -4.92
N GLY A 249 8.59 -2.01 -5.84
CA GLY A 249 9.05 -3.37 -6.08
C GLY A 249 10.45 -3.39 -6.68
N GLN A 250 11.22 -4.41 -6.34
CA GLN A 250 12.51 -4.71 -6.97
C GLN A 250 12.35 -6.06 -7.66
N VAL A 251 12.48 -6.08 -8.98
CA VAL A 251 12.20 -7.27 -9.80
C VAL A 251 13.45 -7.73 -10.54
N SER A 252 13.58 -9.04 -10.71
CA SER A 252 14.49 -9.60 -11.71
C SER A 252 13.71 -9.76 -13.02
N LEU A 253 14.35 -9.46 -14.15
CA LEU A 253 13.82 -9.81 -15.46
C LEU A 253 14.06 -11.29 -15.81
N GLN A 254 14.89 -11.98 -15.01
CA GLN A 254 15.23 -13.39 -15.16
C GLN A 254 15.18 -14.15 -13.82
N PRO A 255 14.23 -15.09 -13.62
CA PRO A 255 13.01 -15.30 -14.41
C PRO A 255 11.98 -14.17 -14.19
N PRO A 256 11.11 -13.84 -15.17
CA PRO A 256 10.22 -12.68 -15.12
C PRO A 256 8.92 -12.89 -14.31
N GLU A 257 8.90 -13.86 -13.38
CA GLU A 257 7.67 -14.30 -12.70
C GLU A 257 6.99 -13.19 -11.89
N ASP A 258 7.75 -12.18 -11.45
CA ASP A 258 7.26 -11.12 -10.59
C ASP A 258 6.69 -9.89 -11.34
N LEU A 259 7.02 -9.71 -12.63
CA LEU A 259 6.62 -8.50 -13.39
C LEU A 259 5.09 -8.37 -13.51
N ALA A 260 4.38 -9.49 -13.57
CA ALA A 260 2.94 -9.49 -13.76
C ALA A 260 2.18 -8.83 -12.59
N ALA A 261 2.80 -8.70 -11.41
CA ALA A 261 2.23 -8.10 -10.22
C ALA A 261 2.25 -6.56 -10.22
N TYR A 262 2.87 -5.92 -11.23
CA TYR A 262 3.09 -4.48 -11.30
C TYR A 262 2.42 -3.83 -12.51
N ASP A 263 1.91 -2.62 -12.33
CA ASP A 263 1.25 -1.84 -13.39
C ASP A 263 2.25 -1.02 -14.21
N LEU A 264 3.35 -0.60 -13.57
CA LEU A 264 4.40 0.21 -14.17
C LEU A 264 5.79 -0.36 -13.84
N LEU A 265 6.62 -0.53 -14.86
CA LEU A 265 8.05 -0.77 -14.75
C LEU A 265 8.80 0.55 -15.00
N TYR A 266 9.53 1.04 -14.00
CA TYR A 266 10.37 2.22 -14.12
C TYR A 266 11.79 1.81 -14.48
N LEU A 267 12.33 2.43 -15.53
CA LEU A 267 13.71 2.28 -15.99
C LEU A 267 14.34 3.65 -16.18
N THR A 268 15.66 3.74 -16.03
CA THR A 268 16.41 4.83 -16.64
C THR A 268 16.75 4.49 -18.09
N ASP A 269 17.02 5.52 -18.89
CA ASP A 269 17.61 5.39 -20.22
C ASP A 269 18.84 4.47 -20.22
N ARG A 270 19.72 4.60 -19.22
CA ARG A 270 20.91 3.76 -19.06
C ARG A 270 20.57 2.30 -18.78
N GLN A 271 19.65 2.04 -17.87
CA GLN A 271 19.21 0.67 -17.55
C GLN A 271 18.66 -0.04 -18.78
N LEU A 272 17.91 0.67 -19.63
CA LEU A 272 17.38 0.10 -20.87
C LEU A 272 18.50 -0.34 -21.84
N VAL A 273 19.52 0.50 -22.02
CA VAL A 273 20.65 0.22 -22.92
C VAL A 273 21.52 -0.94 -22.43
N GLU A 274 21.56 -1.16 -21.12
CA GLU A 274 22.33 -2.23 -20.49
C GLU A 274 21.61 -3.60 -20.49
N LEU A 275 20.33 -3.66 -20.89
CA LEU A 275 19.58 -4.92 -20.94
C LEU A 275 20.14 -5.88 -21.99
N ASN A 276 20.18 -7.17 -21.65
CA ASN A 276 20.47 -8.23 -22.62
C ASN A 276 19.24 -8.64 -23.44
N GLU A 277 19.42 -9.45 -24.48
CA GLU A 277 18.34 -9.88 -25.40
C GLU A 277 17.16 -10.57 -24.68
N GLU A 278 17.43 -11.42 -23.69
CA GLU A 278 16.39 -12.13 -22.94
C GLU A 278 15.61 -11.17 -22.02
N GLU A 279 16.30 -10.20 -21.41
CA GLU A 279 15.71 -9.14 -20.60
C GLU A 279 14.84 -8.19 -21.43
N ILE A 280 15.32 -7.79 -22.61
CA ILE A 280 14.56 -7.03 -23.59
C ILE A 280 13.29 -7.79 -23.99
N TYR A 281 13.40 -9.09 -24.24
CA TYR A 281 12.24 -9.92 -24.54
C TYR A 281 11.25 -9.99 -23.37
N ALA A 282 11.72 -10.08 -22.12
CA ALA A 282 10.85 -10.02 -20.94
C ALA A 282 10.10 -8.69 -20.83
N VAL A 283 10.79 -7.57 -21.06
CA VAL A 283 10.21 -6.22 -21.09
C VAL A 283 9.18 -6.06 -22.22
N TYR A 284 9.49 -6.58 -23.41
CA TYR A 284 8.56 -6.64 -24.54
C TYR A 284 7.28 -7.43 -24.19
N GLN A 285 7.41 -8.63 -23.61
CA GLN A 285 6.26 -9.44 -23.20
C GLN A 285 5.43 -8.73 -22.12
N TYR A 286 6.07 -8.08 -21.16
CA TYR A 286 5.39 -7.27 -20.14
C TYR A 286 4.54 -6.16 -20.78
N GLN A 287 5.10 -5.43 -21.74
CA GLN A 287 4.40 -4.38 -22.48
C GLN A 287 3.20 -4.90 -23.28
N LYS A 288 3.36 -6.03 -23.99
CA LYS A 288 2.29 -6.66 -24.79
C LYS A 288 1.15 -7.17 -23.91
N ASN A 289 1.46 -7.60 -22.70
CA ASN A 289 0.46 -7.97 -21.68
C ASN A 289 -0.18 -6.74 -20.98
N GLY A 290 0.00 -5.53 -21.51
CA GLY A 290 -0.64 -4.32 -21.01
C GLY A 290 0.11 -3.62 -19.88
N GLY A 291 1.31 -4.08 -19.51
CA GLY A 291 2.20 -3.31 -18.65
C GLY A 291 2.61 -1.98 -19.29
N LEU A 292 2.96 -1.00 -18.46
CA LEU A 292 3.54 0.27 -18.90
C LEU A 292 5.02 0.33 -18.52
N ILE A 293 5.86 0.71 -19.47
CA ILE A 293 7.28 0.98 -19.21
C ILE A 293 7.46 2.49 -19.19
N LEU A 294 7.97 3.03 -18.09
CA LEU A 294 8.36 4.43 -17.97
C LEU A 294 9.89 4.51 -17.99
N ILE A 295 10.43 5.18 -19.01
CA ILE A 295 11.86 5.40 -19.19
C ILE A 295 12.14 6.86 -18.88
N ASP A 296 12.90 7.11 -17.80
CA ASP A 296 13.37 8.45 -17.46
C ASP A 296 14.80 8.65 -17.97
N ALA A 297 14.95 9.54 -18.94
CA ALA A 297 16.24 9.95 -19.48
C ALA A 297 16.86 11.01 -18.55
N VAL A 298 17.57 10.51 -17.54
CA VAL A 298 18.23 11.32 -16.52
C VAL A 298 19.58 11.87 -17.02
N SER A 299 20.17 11.23 -18.03
CA SER A 299 21.42 11.68 -18.62
C SER A 299 21.19 12.80 -19.64
N ASN A 300 22.09 13.78 -19.68
CA ASN A 300 22.16 14.73 -20.81
C ASN A 300 23.02 14.16 -21.96
N ASP A 301 23.08 12.82 -22.09
CA ASP A 301 23.88 12.15 -23.10
C ASP A 301 23.02 11.82 -24.33
N ASP A 302 23.18 12.63 -25.38
CA ASP A 302 22.46 12.49 -26.64
C ASP A 302 22.67 11.11 -27.29
N LEU A 303 23.84 10.49 -27.13
CA LEU A 303 24.12 9.17 -27.70
C LEU A 303 23.32 8.09 -26.97
N LEU A 304 23.24 8.20 -25.65
CA LEU A 304 22.51 7.25 -24.81
C LEU A 304 21.00 7.37 -25.08
N LEU A 305 20.47 8.59 -25.14
CA LEU A 305 19.07 8.84 -25.52
C LEU A 305 18.76 8.26 -26.91
N LYS A 306 19.65 8.48 -27.90
CA LYS A 306 19.48 7.93 -29.25
C LYS A 306 19.44 6.40 -29.22
N THR A 307 20.36 5.76 -28.50
CA THR A 307 20.42 4.30 -28.38
C THR A 307 19.15 3.75 -27.72
N ALA A 308 18.69 4.39 -26.65
CA ALA A 308 17.43 4.04 -25.99
C ALA A 308 16.23 4.15 -26.96
N THR A 309 16.15 5.20 -27.77
CA THR A 309 15.09 5.33 -28.78
C THR A 309 15.16 4.26 -29.88
N GLU A 310 16.36 3.83 -30.29
CA GLU A 310 16.55 2.75 -31.25
C GLU A 310 16.06 1.41 -30.67
N ILE A 311 16.37 1.11 -29.41
CA ILE A 311 15.86 -0.08 -28.71
C ILE A 311 14.33 -0.06 -28.62
N ILE A 312 13.73 1.08 -28.24
CA ILE A 312 12.26 1.20 -28.16
C ILE A 312 11.60 0.94 -29.52
N PHE A 313 12.19 1.47 -30.59
CA PHE A 313 11.63 1.34 -31.92
C PHE A 313 11.80 -0.06 -32.51
N HIS A 314 13.02 -0.62 -32.44
CA HIS A 314 13.36 -1.90 -33.08
C HIS A 314 13.02 -3.11 -32.22
N GLU A 315 13.42 -3.10 -30.95
CA GLU A 315 13.30 -4.27 -30.07
C GLU A 315 11.95 -4.31 -29.34
N LEU A 316 11.46 -3.15 -28.89
CA LEU A 316 10.12 -3.05 -28.28
C LEU A 316 9.00 -2.81 -29.31
N GLU A 317 9.33 -2.74 -30.60
CA GLU A 317 8.40 -2.52 -31.71
C GLU A 317 7.44 -1.34 -31.48
N THR A 318 7.93 -0.26 -30.87
CA THR A 318 7.08 0.82 -30.37
C THR A 318 7.39 2.15 -31.04
N ASN A 319 6.39 2.70 -31.73
CA ASN A 319 6.46 4.03 -32.31
C ASN A 319 6.11 5.09 -31.27
N LEU A 320 7.09 5.94 -30.94
CA LEU A 320 6.92 7.05 -30.01
C LEU A 320 6.30 8.26 -30.71
N GLN A 321 5.22 8.80 -30.13
CA GLN A 321 4.62 10.07 -30.54
C GLN A 321 4.97 11.14 -29.51
N TYR A 322 5.37 12.31 -29.98
CA TYR A 322 5.66 13.44 -29.10
C TYR A 322 4.38 13.97 -28.45
N TRP A 323 4.48 14.52 -27.25
CA TRP A 323 3.36 15.06 -26.48
C TRP A 323 2.41 15.95 -27.29
N GLN A 324 2.95 16.83 -28.14
CA GLN A 324 2.16 17.76 -28.95
C GLN A 324 1.38 17.08 -30.08
N ASP A 325 1.80 15.87 -30.48
CA ASP A 325 1.16 15.09 -31.54
C ASP A 325 0.11 14.11 -30.98
N LEU A 326 -0.01 13.99 -29.65
CA LEU A 326 -1.05 13.18 -29.03
C LEU A 326 -2.43 13.82 -29.25
N SER A 327 -3.46 12.99 -29.37
CA SER A 327 -4.84 13.49 -29.49
C SER A 327 -5.24 14.33 -28.27
N ASP A 328 -6.02 15.40 -28.45
CA ASP A 328 -6.51 16.26 -27.36
C ASP A 328 -7.23 15.51 -26.23
N ASN A 329 -7.81 14.35 -26.52
CA ASN A 329 -8.50 13.49 -25.55
C ASN A 329 -7.60 12.38 -24.97
N HIS A 330 -6.28 12.44 -25.18
CA HIS A 330 -5.38 11.40 -24.70
C HIS A 330 -5.38 11.37 -23.16
N PRO A 331 -5.45 10.19 -22.50
CA PRO A 331 -5.54 10.12 -21.05
C PRO A 331 -4.37 10.78 -20.31
N LEU A 332 -3.15 10.71 -20.85
CA LEU A 332 -1.99 11.40 -20.26
C LEU A 332 -2.16 12.92 -20.21
N ILE A 333 -2.93 13.51 -21.14
CA ILE A 333 -3.21 14.95 -21.19
C ILE A 333 -4.37 15.32 -20.27
N THR A 334 -5.37 14.46 -20.17
CA THR A 334 -6.68 14.82 -19.62
C THR A 334 -7.03 14.16 -18.28
N GLN A 335 -6.29 13.14 -17.83
CA GLN A 335 -6.71 12.33 -16.69
C GLN A 335 -5.57 11.86 -15.75
N PRO A 336 -5.77 11.97 -14.42
CA PRO A 336 -6.88 12.67 -13.77
C PRO A 336 -6.76 14.20 -13.80
N PHE A 337 -5.58 14.74 -14.08
CA PHE A 337 -5.35 16.19 -14.18
C PHE A 337 -5.22 16.63 -15.63
N LEU A 338 -5.71 17.83 -15.93
CA LEU A 338 -5.62 18.42 -17.27
C LEU A 338 -4.31 19.17 -17.45
N PHE A 339 -3.54 18.85 -18.49
CA PHE A 339 -2.30 19.52 -18.84
C PHE A 339 -2.40 20.19 -20.21
N ALA A 340 -2.34 21.53 -20.24
CA ALA A 340 -2.15 22.28 -21.47
C ALA A 340 -0.67 22.39 -21.88
N ALA A 341 0.25 22.24 -20.91
CA ALA A 341 1.69 22.26 -21.10
C ALA A 341 2.37 21.34 -20.08
N LEU A 342 3.54 20.82 -20.43
CA LEU A 342 4.37 20.02 -19.54
C LEU A 342 5.10 20.91 -18.51
N PRO A 343 5.45 20.38 -17.32
CA PRO A 343 6.18 21.12 -16.30
C PRO A 343 7.58 21.52 -16.77
N ILE A 344 8.12 22.57 -16.16
CA ILE A 344 9.51 22.99 -16.29
C ILE A 344 10.17 22.70 -14.94
N ILE A 345 11.20 21.85 -14.92
CA ILE A 345 11.87 21.44 -13.69
C ILE A 345 13.31 21.96 -13.74
N ASN A 346 13.74 22.73 -12.74
CA ASN A 346 15.08 23.34 -12.70
C ASN A 346 15.43 24.09 -14.01
N GLN A 347 14.47 24.84 -14.55
CA GLN A 347 14.59 25.58 -15.82
C GLN A 347 14.72 24.69 -17.08
N ALA A 348 14.68 23.37 -16.94
CA ALA A 348 14.65 22.44 -18.07
C ALA A 348 13.18 22.05 -18.37
N PRO A 349 12.71 22.22 -19.62
CA PRO A 349 11.36 21.78 -19.98
C PRO A 349 11.30 20.25 -20.00
N VAL A 350 10.29 19.68 -19.33
CA VAL A 350 10.01 18.24 -19.44
C VAL A 350 9.48 17.96 -20.83
N GLN A 351 10.00 16.91 -21.47
CA GLN A 351 9.49 16.40 -22.74
C GLN A 351 9.02 14.96 -22.56
N ILE A 352 7.90 14.64 -23.18
CA ILE A 352 7.29 13.32 -23.10
C ILE A 352 7.02 12.79 -24.50
N TRP A 353 7.36 11.52 -24.71
CA TRP A 353 6.91 10.73 -25.83
C TRP A 353 6.16 9.52 -25.34
N ASN A 354 5.09 9.15 -26.05
CA ASN A 354 4.24 8.02 -25.71
C ASN A 354 4.06 7.10 -26.91
N GLY A 355 4.29 5.81 -26.69
CA GLY A 355 4.03 4.73 -27.64
C GLY A 355 2.94 3.77 -27.18
N GLY A 356 2.06 4.22 -26.28
CA GLY A 356 0.93 3.47 -25.73
C GLY A 356 1.33 2.49 -24.62
N GLY A 357 2.42 1.74 -24.78
CA GLY A 357 2.99 0.85 -23.74
C GLY A 357 4.35 1.27 -23.21
N VAL A 358 4.95 2.29 -23.82
CA VAL A 358 6.21 2.89 -23.40
C VAL A 358 6.02 4.40 -23.30
N ILE A 359 6.49 5.00 -22.23
CA ILE A 359 6.62 6.45 -22.07
C ILE A 359 8.09 6.76 -21.89
N LEU A 360 8.62 7.63 -22.74
CA LEU A 360 9.96 8.20 -22.61
C LEU A 360 9.83 9.63 -22.10
N VAL A 361 10.57 9.97 -21.05
CA VAL A 361 10.59 11.31 -20.45
C VAL A 361 12.00 11.84 -20.44
N THR A 362 12.17 13.13 -20.75
CA THR A 362 13.41 13.88 -20.51
C THR A 362 13.11 15.11 -19.64
N GLY A 363 14.14 15.70 -19.01
CA GLY A 363 13.99 16.91 -18.20
C GLY A 363 13.80 16.66 -16.70
N TYR A 364 14.35 15.56 -16.17
CA TYR A 364 14.45 15.28 -14.72
C TYR A 364 13.12 15.19 -13.97
N LEU A 365 12.07 14.65 -14.60
CA LEU A 365 10.74 14.56 -13.98
C LEU A 365 10.76 13.81 -12.64
N SER A 366 11.44 12.66 -12.55
CA SER A 366 11.47 11.87 -11.32
C SER A 366 12.15 12.61 -10.15
N ALA A 367 13.12 13.48 -10.43
CA ALA A 367 13.81 14.26 -9.42
C ALA A 367 12.91 15.28 -8.71
N ALA A 368 11.81 15.70 -9.36
CA ALA A 368 10.83 16.62 -8.80
C ALA A 368 9.75 15.94 -7.94
N TRP A 369 9.68 14.60 -7.94
CA TRP A 369 8.72 13.87 -7.11
C TRP A 369 9.16 13.73 -5.64
N GLY A 370 10.47 13.81 -5.39
CA GLY A 370 11.06 13.64 -4.07
C GLY A 370 11.67 14.91 -3.49
N LEU A 371 12.25 14.77 -2.29
CA LEU A 371 13.07 15.81 -1.69
C LEU A 371 14.39 15.91 -2.47
N ASN A 372 14.71 17.09 -2.98
CA ASN A 372 16.06 17.37 -3.46
C ASN A 372 16.96 17.71 -2.27
N GLU A 373 18.18 17.19 -2.21
CA GLU A 373 19.16 17.45 -1.14
C GLU A 373 19.42 18.93 -0.92
N GLN A 374 19.35 19.72 -2.00
CA GLN A 374 19.56 21.16 -1.91
C GLN A 374 18.26 21.98 -1.71
N LEU A 375 17.09 21.33 -1.67
CA LEU A 375 15.77 21.95 -1.39
C LEU A 375 15.41 23.14 -2.30
N TYR A 376 15.94 23.20 -3.52
CA TYR A 376 15.76 24.34 -4.44
C TYR A 376 14.56 24.26 -5.39
N ILE A 377 13.84 23.13 -5.43
CA ILE A 377 12.70 22.98 -6.35
C ILE A 377 11.48 23.67 -5.72
N ASP A 378 10.87 24.58 -6.47
CA ASP A 378 9.68 25.29 -6.02
C ASP A 378 8.50 24.32 -5.81
N ARG A 379 7.68 24.62 -4.81
CA ARG A 379 6.50 23.81 -4.49
C ARG A 379 5.56 23.65 -5.69
N ASN A 380 5.45 24.66 -6.55
CA ASN A 380 4.62 24.60 -7.74
C ASN A 380 5.12 23.54 -8.73
N ASP A 381 6.43 23.45 -8.92
CA ASP A 381 7.06 22.50 -9.84
C ASP A 381 6.94 21.07 -9.30
N ILE A 382 7.16 20.89 -7.99
CA ILE A 382 6.93 19.60 -7.29
C ILE A 382 5.48 19.16 -7.48
N ARG A 383 4.52 20.05 -7.24
CA ARG A 383 3.09 19.71 -7.36
C ARG A 383 2.72 19.36 -8.80
N THR A 384 3.15 20.16 -9.77
CA THR A 384 2.85 19.94 -11.19
C THR A 384 3.48 18.63 -11.67
N ALA A 385 4.71 18.32 -11.23
CA ALA A 385 5.36 17.04 -11.50
C ALA A 385 4.60 15.86 -10.86
N GLN A 386 4.14 15.99 -9.61
CA GLN A 386 3.34 14.96 -8.94
C GLN A 386 2.01 14.72 -9.65
N GLU A 387 1.30 15.76 -10.05
CA GLU A 387 0.06 15.65 -10.82
C GLU A 387 0.31 14.93 -12.16
N LEU A 388 1.41 15.23 -12.86
CA LEU A 388 1.79 14.54 -14.10
C LEU A 388 2.19 13.08 -13.84
N GLY A 389 2.92 12.81 -12.75
CA GLY A 389 3.24 11.46 -12.31
C GLY A 389 1.98 10.64 -12.02
N ILE A 390 0.95 11.25 -11.43
CA ILE A 390 -0.34 10.60 -11.20
C ILE A 390 -1.08 10.33 -12.53
N ASN A 391 -1.02 11.22 -13.52
CA ASN A 391 -1.54 10.92 -14.87
C ASN A 391 -0.85 9.68 -15.48
N ILE A 392 0.47 9.56 -15.34
CA ILE A 392 1.23 8.40 -15.82
C ILE A 392 0.80 7.12 -15.07
N LEU A 393 0.70 7.16 -13.74
CA LEU A 393 0.27 6.03 -12.92
C LEU A 393 -1.16 5.59 -13.23
N HIS A 394 -2.08 6.55 -13.40
CA HIS A 394 -3.46 6.29 -13.78
C HIS A 394 -3.54 5.65 -15.19
N PHE A 395 -2.74 6.15 -16.14
CA PHE A 395 -2.63 5.57 -17.47
C PHE A 395 -2.10 4.14 -17.44
N ALA A 396 -1.05 3.88 -16.64
CA ALA A 396 -0.47 2.55 -16.44
C ALA A 396 -1.51 1.54 -15.96
N TRP A 397 -2.21 1.89 -14.87
CA TRP A 397 -3.27 1.06 -14.30
C TRP A 397 -4.40 0.81 -15.30
N ARG A 398 -4.90 1.86 -15.96
CA ARG A 398 -6.02 1.74 -16.90
C ARG A 398 -5.67 0.87 -18.10
N ARG A 399 -4.45 1.02 -18.63
CA ARG A 399 -3.93 0.15 -19.71
C ARG A 399 -3.91 -1.31 -19.27
N ARG A 400 -3.35 -1.58 -18.09
CA ARG A 400 -3.24 -2.94 -17.52
C ARG A 400 -4.62 -3.57 -17.31
N GLN A 401 -5.53 -2.81 -16.71
CA GLN A 401 -6.92 -3.24 -16.47
C GLN A 401 -7.63 -3.60 -17.78
N ILE A 402 -7.57 -2.73 -18.80
CA ILE A 402 -8.22 -2.99 -20.08
C ILE A 402 -7.61 -4.21 -20.77
N ALA A 403 -6.28 -4.35 -20.75
CA ALA A 403 -5.62 -5.53 -21.33
C ALA A 403 -6.08 -6.84 -20.67
N GLN A 404 -6.19 -6.86 -19.33
CA GLN A 404 -6.67 -8.02 -18.59
C GLN A 404 -8.15 -8.36 -18.86
N LEU A 405 -8.97 -7.39 -19.25
CA LEU A 405 -10.37 -7.61 -19.60
C LEU A 405 -10.56 -8.17 -21.02
N ILE A 406 -9.56 -8.02 -21.89
CA ILE A 406 -9.59 -8.49 -23.29
C ILE A 406 -9.04 -9.91 -23.42
N GLN A 407 -8.14 -10.31 -22.52
CA GLN A 407 -7.62 -11.68 -22.40
C GLN A 407 -8.70 -12.63 -21.86
#